data_AF-A0A8S2FHD0-F1
#
_entry.id   AF-A0A8S2FHD0-F1
#
_cell.length_a   1.000
_cell.length_b   1.000
_cell.length_c   1.000
_cell.angle_alpha   90.00
_cell.angle_beta   90.00
_cell.angle_gamma   90.00
#
_symmetry.space_group_name_H-M   'P 1'
#
loop_
_entity.id
_entity.type
_entity.pdbx_description
1 polymer ?
#
loop_
_entity_poly.entity_id
_entity_poly.type
_entity_poly.pdbx_seq_one_letter_code
_entity_poly.pdbx_strand_id
1 'polypeptide(L)'
;GEDECLFTVGSLFEVVEKTYSTNVWIISLTLVNEDDKGNDIARDYQTLKSTGSVEAKLVRVGDLLLDDEKSETYYSIIKQEFGLMAGAHDSGMGWLKYRQKKFEEALEYQLKAVNRYKNDEDHKDVLVMSYCCIGAIHRQKEDNKAALEYYTKASDVGHSIIPVDNIAGLYVDAEDFTRAVDYYQSALDTCLSHKSSKSTLINVKKFITLTLRHPTNYMKIVTSVSEIIDQYEEMKLFDTAAEAYDHFIDLIYRFMRQTSHIRL
;
A
#
# COMPACT_ATOMS: atom_id res chain seq x y z
N GLY A 1 -32.79 34.47 -4.21
CA GLY A 1 -32.50 33.64 -5.37
C GLY A 1 -31.74 32.46 -4.85
N GLU A 2 -32.15 31.26 -5.20
CA GLU A 2 -31.29 30.09 -4.96
C GLU A 2 -30.17 30.18 -6.00
N ASP A 3 -28.94 30.39 -5.55
CA ASP A 3 -27.77 30.26 -6.41
C ASP A 3 -27.58 28.75 -6.66
N GLU A 4 -27.98 28.30 -7.85
CA GLU A 4 -27.74 26.92 -8.28
C GLU A 4 -26.23 26.70 -8.40
N CYS A 5 -25.66 26.00 -7.42
CA CYS A 5 -24.27 25.58 -7.48
C CYS A 5 -24.20 24.27 -8.27
N LEU A 6 -23.77 24.36 -9.53
CA LEU A 6 -23.69 23.23 -10.45
C LEU A 6 -22.41 22.44 -10.16
N PHE A 7 -22.51 21.35 -9.42
CA PHE A 7 -21.40 20.43 -9.20
C PHE A 7 -21.53 19.21 -10.10
N THR A 8 -20.40 18.67 -10.54
CA THR A 8 -20.38 17.42 -11.31
C THR A 8 -20.53 16.22 -10.38
N VAL A 9 -21.23 15.18 -10.86
CA VAL A 9 -21.27 13.88 -10.18
C VAL A 9 -19.84 13.40 -9.96
N GLY A 10 -19.50 13.11 -8.71
CA GLY A 10 -18.15 12.70 -8.30
C GLY A 10 -17.30 13.80 -7.67
N SER A 11 -17.80 15.04 -7.53
CA SER A 11 -17.11 16.10 -6.79
C SER A 11 -16.91 15.71 -5.32
N LEU A 12 -15.69 15.93 -4.80
CA LEU A 12 -15.32 15.67 -3.41
C LEU A 12 -15.62 16.90 -2.52
N PHE A 13 -16.27 16.67 -1.38
CA PHE A 13 -16.60 17.72 -0.41
C PHE A 13 -16.16 17.33 1.00
N GLU A 14 -15.70 18.33 1.75
CA GLU A 14 -15.51 18.24 3.19
C GLU A 14 -16.77 18.74 3.90
N VAL A 15 -17.22 18.01 4.92
CA VAL A 15 -18.31 18.48 5.78
C VAL A 15 -17.74 19.41 6.85
N VAL A 16 -18.07 20.68 6.76
CA VAL A 16 -17.59 21.72 7.67
C VAL A 16 -18.46 21.78 8.94
N GLU A 17 -19.77 21.72 8.78
CA GLU A 17 -20.71 21.88 9.89
C GLU A 17 -21.97 21.06 9.67
N LYS A 18 -22.54 20.54 10.76
CA LYS A 18 -23.85 19.87 10.77
C LYS A 18 -24.69 20.50 11.86
N THR A 19 -25.80 21.12 11.48
CA THR A 19 -26.78 21.66 12.42
C THR A 19 -28.14 21.00 12.21
N TYR A 20 -28.87 20.79 13.29
CA TYR A 20 -30.24 20.30 13.24
C TYR A 20 -31.18 21.43 13.60
N SER A 21 -32.04 21.84 12.67
CA SER A 21 -33.00 22.92 12.87
C SER A 21 -34.34 22.50 12.31
N THR A 22 -35.42 22.73 13.05
CA THR A 22 -36.80 22.62 12.54
C THR A 22 -37.08 21.31 11.78
N ASN A 23 -36.64 20.18 12.35
CA ASN A 23 -36.77 18.82 11.77
C ASN A 23 -35.99 18.56 10.47
N VAL A 24 -34.99 19.38 10.14
CA VAL A 24 -34.08 19.14 9.02
C VAL A 24 -32.63 19.23 9.48
N TRP A 25 -31.78 18.40 8.88
CA TRP A 25 -30.33 18.54 8.98
C TRP A 25 -29.86 19.54 7.93
N ILE A 26 -29.11 20.55 8.37
CA ILE A 26 -28.41 21.50 7.51
C ILE A 26 -26.93 21.12 7.57
N ILE A 27 -26.36 20.82 6.41
CA ILE A 27 -24.97 20.37 6.29
C ILE A 27 -24.21 21.38 5.44
N SER A 28 -23.23 22.05 6.04
CA SER A 28 -22.34 22.97 5.34
C SER A 28 -21.18 22.19 4.74
N LEU A 29 -20.96 22.35 3.44
CA LEU A 29 -19.94 21.63 2.67
C LEU A 29 -18.96 22.61 2.03
N THR A 30 -17.69 22.23 1.95
CA THR A 30 -16.68 22.93 1.14
C THR A 30 -16.15 22.01 0.06
N LEU A 31 -16.07 22.50 -1.18
CA LEU A 31 -15.50 21.75 -2.30
C LEU A 31 -14.01 21.52 -2.06
N VAL A 32 -13.57 20.27 -2.17
CA VAL A 32 -12.16 19.88 -2.01
C VAL A 32 -11.52 19.77 -3.38
N ASN A 33 -10.34 20.39 -3.53
CA ASN A 33 -9.51 20.16 -4.71
C ASN A 33 -8.89 18.76 -4.64
N GLU A 34 -9.36 17.84 -5.49
CA GLU A 34 -8.89 16.45 -5.53
C GLU A 34 -7.39 16.31 -5.85
N ASP A 35 -6.78 17.33 -6.47
CA ASP A 35 -5.35 17.33 -6.84
C ASP A 35 -4.45 17.92 -5.74
N ASP A 36 -5.03 18.45 -4.65
CA ASP A 36 -4.28 18.98 -3.53
C ASP A 36 -3.67 17.87 -2.68
N LYS A 37 -2.40 17.55 -2.96
CA LYS A 37 -1.62 16.56 -2.20
C LYS A 37 -1.33 16.97 -0.75
N GLY A 38 -1.55 18.24 -0.38
CA GLY A 38 -1.41 18.73 0.99
C GLY A 38 -2.66 18.50 1.84
N ASN A 39 -3.80 18.17 1.23
CA ASN A 39 -5.06 17.94 1.92
C ASN A 39 -5.27 16.44 2.22
N ASP A 40 -5.52 16.10 3.49
CA ASP A 40 -5.66 14.71 3.94
C ASP A 40 -6.85 14.00 3.27
N ILE A 41 -8.00 14.68 3.19
CA ILE A 41 -9.24 14.15 2.57
C ILE A 41 -9.00 13.87 1.08
N ALA A 42 -8.31 14.76 0.37
CA ALA A 42 -7.96 14.55 -1.03
C ALA A 42 -7.05 13.32 -1.22
N ARG A 43 -6.05 13.12 -0.35
CA ARG A 43 -5.16 11.93 -0.41
C ARG A 43 -5.92 10.63 -0.15
N ASP A 44 -6.81 10.64 0.84
CA ASP A 44 -7.63 9.48 1.20
C ASP A 44 -8.57 9.10 0.06
N TYR A 45 -9.21 10.11 -0.54
CA TYR A 45 -10.05 9.92 -1.71
C TYR A 45 -9.26 9.39 -2.91
N GLN A 46 -8.07 9.92 -3.22
CA GLN A 46 -7.22 9.38 -4.30
C GLN A 46 -6.80 7.92 -4.03
N THR A 47 -6.55 7.57 -2.77
CA THR A 47 -6.24 6.20 -2.34
C THR A 47 -7.43 5.26 -2.57
N LEU A 48 -8.65 5.69 -2.25
CA LEU A 48 -9.86 4.92 -2.53
C LEU A 48 -10.14 4.85 -4.04
N LYS A 49 -10.02 5.97 -4.77
CA LYS A 49 -10.26 6.07 -6.22
C LYS A 49 -9.35 5.15 -7.03
N SER A 50 -8.09 5.00 -6.61
CA SER A 50 -7.11 4.11 -7.25
C SER A 50 -7.23 2.63 -6.88
N THR A 51 -8.15 2.28 -5.97
CA THR A 51 -8.36 0.89 -5.54
C THR A 51 -9.32 0.16 -6.49
N GLY A 52 -8.94 -1.05 -6.92
CA GLY A 52 -9.55 -1.76 -8.03
C GLY A 52 -11.00 -2.24 -7.81
N SER A 53 -11.35 -2.68 -6.61
CA SER A 53 -12.68 -3.21 -6.26
C SER A 53 -13.37 -2.40 -5.15
N VAL A 54 -14.70 -2.47 -5.11
CA VAL A 54 -15.50 -1.82 -4.05
C VAL A 54 -15.17 -2.41 -2.68
N GLU A 55 -14.97 -3.72 -2.63
CA GLU A 55 -14.61 -4.48 -1.45
C GLU A 55 -13.24 -4.06 -0.91
N ALA A 56 -12.23 -3.92 -1.77
CA ALA A 56 -10.92 -3.42 -1.35
C ALA A 56 -10.99 -1.96 -0.85
N LYS A 57 -11.88 -1.12 -1.41
CA LYS A 57 -12.13 0.22 -0.87
C LYS A 57 -12.70 0.14 0.55
N LEU A 58 -13.63 -0.77 0.82
CA LEU A 58 -14.19 -0.97 2.16
C LEU A 58 -13.14 -1.45 3.18
N VAL A 59 -12.19 -2.30 2.76
CA VAL A 59 -11.09 -2.68 3.65
C VAL A 59 -10.23 -1.46 3.99
N ARG A 60 -9.93 -0.60 3.01
CA ARG A 60 -9.13 0.63 3.20
C ARG A 60 -9.81 1.71 4.03
N VAL A 61 -11.14 1.72 4.13
CA VAL A 61 -11.85 2.61 5.05
C VAL A 61 -11.35 2.46 6.49
N GLY A 62 -10.84 1.29 6.87
CA GLY A 62 -10.24 1.05 8.19
C GLY A 62 -8.96 1.84 8.46
N ASP A 63 -8.20 2.20 7.41
CA ASP A 63 -7.06 3.12 7.54
C ASP A 63 -7.51 4.54 7.89
N LEU A 64 -8.61 4.98 7.26
CA LEU A 64 -9.15 6.33 7.41
C LEU A 64 -9.80 6.55 8.76
N LEU A 65 -10.34 5.48 9.34
CA LEU A 65 -11.11 5.53 10.57
C LEU A 65 -10.29 5.16 11.81
N LEU A 66 -8.97 5.00 11.70
CA LEU A 66 -8.15 4.46 12.79
C LEU A 66 -8.33 5.20 14.12
N ASP A 67 -8.37 6.53 14.04
CA ASP A 67 -8.47 7.42 15.20
C ASP A 67 -9.92 7.84 15.50
N ASP A 68 -10.90 7.32 14.73
CA ASP A 68 -12.32 7.60 14.95
C ASP A 68 -12.94 6.52 15.86
N GLU A 69 -13.49 6.96 16.99
CA GLU A 69 -14.27 6.12 17.91
C GLU A 69 -15.45 5.43 17.22
N LYS A 70 -15.90 5.95 16.07
CA LYS A 70 -17.00 5.41 15.26
C LYS A 70 -16.55 4.37 14.24
N SER A 71 -15.26 4.06 14.12
CA SER A 71 -14.72 3.09 13.16
C SER A 71 -15.47 1.75 13.14
N GLU A 72 -15.71 1.16 14.30
CA GLU A 72 -16.48 -0.09 14.44
C GLU A 72 -17.96 0.11 14.04
N THR A 73 -18.52 1.29 14.29
CA THR A 73 -19.90 1.63 13.90
C THR A 73 -20.02 1.70 12.37
N TYR A 74 -19.05 2.30 11.68
CA TYR A 74 -19.05 2.33 10.21
C TYR A 74 -19.01 0.92 9.61
N TYR A 75 -18.15 0.03 10.13
CA TYR A 75 -18.13 -1.36 9.70
C TYR A 75 -19.46 -2.08 10.02
N SER A 76 -20.09 -1.80 11.16
CA SER A 76 -21.41 -2.37 11.48
C SER A 76 -22.50 -1.96 10.48
N ILE A 77 -22.50 -0.68 10.04
CA ILE A 77 -23.42 -0.16 9.02
C ILE A 77 -23.13 -0.83 7.67
N ILE A 78 -21.86 -0.92 7.27
CA ILE A 78 -21.46 -1.59 6.03
C ILE A 78 -21.97 -3.03 6.00
N LYS A 79 -21.83 -3.76 7.11
CA LYS A 79 -22.29 -5.14 7.24
C LYS A 79 -23.81 -5.27 7.13
N GLN A 80 -24.55 -4.34 7.75
CA GLN A 80 -26.01 -4.37 7.78
C GLN A 80 -26.62 -4.01 6.42
N GLU A 81 -26.08 -2.98 5.77
CA GLU A 81 -26.60 -2.45 4.50
C GLU A 81 -26.10 -3.23 3.28
N PHE A 82 -24.90 -3.83 3.36
CA PHE A 82 -24.24 -4.48 2.24
C PHE A 82 -23.80 -5.92 2.56
N GLY A 83 -24.77 -6.77 2.92
CA GLY A 83 -24.52 -8.16 3.35
C GLY A 83 -23.71 -9.05 2.37
N LEU A 84 -23.65 -8.70 1.08
CA LEU A 84 -22.79 -9.38 0.08
C LEU A 84 -21.29 -9.16 0.32
N MET A 85 -20.92 -8.09 1.03
CA MET A 85 -19.52 -7.70 1.28
C MET A 85 -19.01 -8.17 2.66
N ALA A 86 -19.62 -9.22 3.22
CA ALA A 86 -19.31 -9.71 4.57
C ALA A 86 -17.83 -10.07 4.79
N GLY A 87 -17.13 -10.59 3.78
CA GLY A 87 -15.70 -10.88 3.91
C GLY A 87 -14.82 -9.62 3.83
N ALA A 88 -15.24 -8.59 3.06
CA ALA A 88 -14.56 -7.30 3.04
C ALA A 88 -14.73 -6.56 4.37
N HIS A 89 -15.92 -6.64 4.97
CA HIS A 89 -16.16 -6.20 6.34
C HIS A 89 -15.20 -6.89 7.33
N ASP A 90 -15.13 -8.22 7.30
CA ASP A 90 -14.28 -8.97 8.22
C ASP A 90 -12.80 -8.61 8.00
N SER A 91 -12.35 -8.46 6.76
CA SER A 91 -10.97 -8.04 6.45
C SER A 91 -10.67 -6.62 6.95
N GLY A 92 -11.60 -5.68 6.77
CA GLY A 92 -11.50 -4.31 7.29
C GLY A 92 -11.46 -4.27 8.82
N MET A 93 -12.33 -5.01 9.51
CA MET A 93 -12.29 -5.16 10.96
C MET A 93 -10.98 -5.78 11.43
N GLY A 94 -10.48 -6.81 10.74
CA GLY A 94 -9.20 -7.42 11.05
C GLY A 94 -8.05 -6.41 10.95
N TRP A 95 -8.06 -5.57 9.93
CA TRP A 95 -7.08 -4.51 9.76
C TRP A 95 -7.16 -3.44 10.87
N LEU A 96 -8.38 -3.00 11.21
CA LEU A 96 -8.59 -2.05 12.32
C LEU A 96 -8.03 -2.61 13.64
N LYS A 97 -8.34 -3.87 13.98
CA LYS A 97 -7.83 -4.53 15.19
C LYS A 97 -6.30 -4.68 15.16
N TYR A 98 -5.72 -4.98 14.00
CA TYR A 98 -4.26 -5.02 13.83
C TYR A 98 -3.63 -3.67 14.16
N ARG A 99 -4.17 -2.57 13.62
CA ARG A 99 -3.69 -1.22 13.89
C ARG A 99 -3.86 -0.82 15.37
N GLN A 100 -4.91 -1.29 16.03
CA GLN A 100 -5.11 -1.19 17.48
C GLN A 100 -4.18 -2.12 18.31
N LYS A 101 -3.28 -2.87 17.67
CA LYS A 101 -2.39 -3.86 18.29
C LYS A 101 -3.11 -5.03 18.99
N LYS A 102 -4.38 -5.27 18.64
CA LYS A 102 -5.19 -6.41 19.12
C LYS A 102 -5.03 -7.58 18.16
N PHE A 103 -3.85 -8.20 18.19
CA PHE A 103 -3.41 -9.14 17.15
C PHE A 103 -4.24 -10.42 17.09
N GLU A 104 -4.72 -10.93 18.22
CA GLU A 104 -5.55 -12.14 18.29
C GLU A 104 -6.92 -11.90 17.65
N GLU A 105 -7.59 -10.79 18.01
CA GLU A 105 -8.85 -10.39 17.38
C GLU A 105 -8.67 -10.15 15.88
N ALA A 106 -7.59 -9.45 15.50
CA ALA A 106 -7.26 -9.17 14.11
C ALA A 106 -7.13 -10.47 13.30
N LEU A 107 -6.38 -11.45 13.83
CA LEU A 107 -6.20 -12.75 13.20
C LEU A 107 -7.53 -13.48 13.03
N GLU A 108 -8.39 -13.46 14.03
CA GLU A 108 -9.71 -14.09 13.98
C GLU A 108 -10.59 -13.54 12.86
N TYR A 109 -10.62 -12.22 12.70
CA TYR A 109 -11.34 -11.55 11.62
C TYR A 109 -10.74 -11.85 10.25
N GLN A 110 -9.42 -11.78 10.10
CA GLN A 110 -8.77 -12.08 8.82
C GLN A 110 -8.97 -13.53 8.40
N LEU A 111 -8.95 -14.49 9.33
CA LEU A 111 -9.24 -15.89 9.04
C LEU A 111 -10.70 -16.12 8.60
N LYS A 112 -11.66 -15.34 9.14
CA LYS A 112 -13.05 -15.37 8.66
C LYS A 112 -13.15 -14.88 7.22
N ALA A 113 -12.48 -13.78 6.88
CA ALA A 113 -12.42 -13.25 5.51
C ALA A 113 -11.77 -14.26 4.54
N VAL A 114 -10.61 -14.82 4.90
CA VAL A 114 -9.92 -15.87 4.11
C VAL A 114 -10.83 -17.07 3.89
N ASN A 115 -11.47 -17.60 4.94
CA ASN A 115 -12.32 -18.79 4.79
C ASN A 115 -13.51 -18.56 3.87
N ARG A 116 -14.02 -17.32 3.80
CA ARG A 116 -15.11 -16.94 2.92
C ARG A 116 -14.65 -16.86 1.46
N TYR A 117 -13.50 -16.26 1.18
CA TYR A 117 -13.07 -15.95 -0.19
C TYR A 117 -11.95 -16.84 -0.74
N LYS A 118 -11.44 -17.84 -0.01
CA LYS A 118 -10.34 -18.71 -0.47
C LYS A 118 -10.60 -19.44 -1.79
N ASN A 119 -11.86 -19.65 -2.16
CA ASN A 119 -12.28 -20.32 -3.40
C ASN A 119 -13.07 -19.38 -4.32
N ASP A 120 -13.05 -18.07 -4.03
CA ASP A 120 -13.82 -17.07 -4.74
C ASP A 120 -12.90 -16.33 -5.72
N GLU A 121 -13.22 -16.40 -7.02
CA GLU A 121 -12.39 -15.78 -8.05
C GLU A 121 -12.63 -14.28 -8.21
N ASP A 122 -13.79 -13.78 -7.77
CA ASP A 122 -14.22 -12.39 -7.93
C ASP A 122 -13.65 -11.49 -6.82
N HIS A 123 -13.31 -12.07 -5.66
CA HIS A 123 -12.88 -11.34 -4.46
C HIS A 123 -11.41 -11.54 -4.09
N LYS A 124 -10.55 -11.80 -5.08
CA LYS A 124 -9.11 -12.04 -4.88
C LYS A 124 -8.39 -10.89 -4.16
N ASP A 125 -8.79 -9.64 -4.39
CA ASP A 125 -8.20 -8.48 -3.71
C ASP A 125 -8.33 -8.57 -2.18
N VAL A 126 -9.51 -8.94 -1.69
CA VAL A 126 -9.76 -9.08 -0.24
C VAL A 126 -8.93 -10.24 0.32
N LEU A 127 -8.79 -11.32 -0.43
CA LEU A 127 -7.98 -12.47 -0.04
C LEU A 127 -6.49 -12.09 0.07
N VAL A 128 -5.95 -11.36 -0.92
CA VAL A 128 -4.59 -10.81 -0.90
C VAL A 128 -4.37 -9.92 0.33
N MET A 129 -5.28 -8.96 0.58
CA MET A 129 -5.20 -8.07 1.73
C MET A 129 -5.26 -8.82 3.06
N SER A 130 -6.14 -9.81 3.17
CA SER A 130 -6.30 -10.61 4.39
C SER A 130 -5.04 -11.43 4.68
N TYR A 131 -4.48 -12.11 3.69
CA TYR A 131 -3.21 -12.83 3.85
C TYR A 131 -2.05 -11.89 4.19
N CYS A 132 -1.98 -10.71 3.58
CA CYS A 132 -0.97 -9.71 3.96
C CYS A 132 -1.12 -9.25 5.41
N CYS A 133 -2.35 -9.01 5.89
CA CYS A 133 -2.58 -8.64 7.28
C CYS A 133 -2.17 -9.77 8.24
N ILE A 134 -2.46 -11.03 7.91
CA ILE A 134 -2.02 -12.18 8.71
C ILE A 134 -0.49 -12.27 8.73
N GLY A 135 0.17 -12.11 7.58
CA GLY A 135 1.63 -12.08 7.51
C GLY A 135 2.23 -10.96 8.36
N ALA A 136 1.61 -9.77 8.35
CA ALA A 136 2.03 -8.65 9.18
C ALA A 136 1.87 -8.94 10.69
N ILE A 137 0.76 -9.56 11.10
CA ILE A 137 0.57 -10.01 12.48
C ILE A 137 1.70 -10.95 12.91
N HIS A 138 2.07 -11.93 12.09
CA HIS A 138 3.18 -12.85 12.39
C HIS A 138 4.53 -12.15 12.44
N ARG A 139 4.80 -11.20 11.52
CA ARG A 139 6.01 -10.37 11.56
C ARG A 139 6.10 -9.54 12.86
N GLN A 140 4.99 -8.95 13.32
CA GLN A 140 4.96 -8.25 14.61
C GLN A 140 5.19 -9.16 15.81
N LYS A 141 4.89 -10.46 15.67
CA LYS A 141 5.18 -11.51 16.66
C LYS A 141 6.57 -12.13 16.49
N GLU A 142 7.41 -11.56 15.62
CA GLU A 142 8.74 -12.07 15.25
C GLU A 142 8.75 -13.49 14.65
N ASP A 143 7.58 -13.99 14.22
CA ASP A 143 7.43 -15.25 13.49
C ASP A 143 7.59 -15.00 11.99
N ASN A 144 8.82 -14.69 11.58
CA ASN A 144 9.16 -14.37 10.20
C ASN A 144 8.89 -15.54 9.23
N LYS A 145 8.89 -16.79 9.72
CA LYS A 145 8.58 -17.96 8.90
C LYS A 145 7.10 -17.98 8.53
N ALA A 146 6.20 -17.83 9.50
CA ALA A 146 4.77 -17.74 9.22
C ALA A 146 4.43 -16.48 8.42
N ALA A 147 5.09 -15.36 8.72
CA ALA A 147 4.92 -14.12 7.95
C ALA A 147 5.23 -14.35 6.46
N LEU A 148 6.38 -14.97 6.16
CA LEU A 148 6.78 -15.30 4.80
C LEU A 148 5.77 -16.23 4.12
N GLU A 149 5.27 -17.25 4.83
CA GLU A 149 4.28 -18.19 4.28
C GLU A 149 3.00 -17.47 3.86
N TYR A 150 2.47 -16.59 4.70
CA TYR A 150 1.24 -15.85 4.40
C TYR A 150 1.43 -14.78 3.34
N TYR A 151 2.56 -14.06 3.32
CA TYR A 151 2.85 -13.15 2.22
C TYR A 151 3.03 -13.89 0.89
N THR A 152 3.64 -15.08 0.90
CA THR A 152 3.76 -15.91 -0.31
C THR A 152 2.38 -16.35 -0.80
N LYS A 153 1.50 -16.84 0.09
CA LYS A 153 0.10 -17.13 -0.26
C LYS A 153 -0.63 -15.92 -0.87
N ALA A 154 -0.39 -14.72 -0.34
CA ALA A 154 -0.97 -13.50 -0.91
C ALA A 154 -0.43 -13.23 -2.32
N SER A 155 0.86 -13.44 -2.56
CA SER A 155 1.50 -13.30 -3.87
C SER A 155 0.98 -14.31 -4.89
N ASP A 156 0.63 -15.53 -4.46
CA ASP A 156 0.13 -16.59 -5.36
C ASP A 156 -1.32 -16.36 -5.82
N VAL A 157 -2.11 -15.60 -5.05
CA VAL A 157 -3.53 -15.34 -5.36
C VAL A 157 -3.69 -14.34 -6.52
N GLY A 158 -2.76 -13.39 -6.67
CA GLY A 158 -2.85 -12.38 -7.71
C GLY A 158 -1.61 -11.52 -7.83
N HIS A 159 -1.53 -10.75 -8.92
CA HIS A 159 -0.38 -9.92 -9.30
C HIS A 159 -0.33 -8.58 -8.53
N SER A 160 -0.46 -8.64 -7.20
CA SER A 160 -0.33 -7.47 -6.34
C SER A 160 1.12 -7.24 -5.94
N ILE A 161 1.53 -5.98 -5.93
CA ILE A 161 2.87 -5.57 -5.47
C ILE A 161 3.02 -5.63 -3.95
N ILE A 162 1.90 -5.56 -3.20
CA ILE A 162 1.89 -5.43 -1.74
C ILE A 162 2.54 -6.66 -1.06
N PRO A 163 2.17 -7.92 -1.41
CA PRO A 163 2.83 -9.11 -0.86
C PRO A 163 4.34 -9.11 -1.08
N VAL A 164 4.80 -8.70 -2.27
CA VAL A 164 6.21 -8.75 -2.65
C VAL A 164 7.04 -7.74 -1.85
N ASP A 165 6.54 -6.51 -1.65
CA ASP A 165 7.21 -5.52 -0.78
C ASP A 165 7.29 -6.02 0.67
N ASN A 166 6.25 -6.69 1.16
CA ASN A 166 6.25 -7.28 2.50
C ASN A 166 7.30 -8.40 2.65
N ILE A 167 7.43 -9.28 1.64
CA ILE A 167 8.46 -10.34 1.62
C ILE A 167 9.86 -9.71 1.57
N ALA A 168 10.08 -8.75 0.69
CA ALA A 168 11.36 -8.04 0.61
C ALA A 168 11.70 -7.36 1.95
N GLY A 169 10.71 -6.76 2.62
CA GLY A 169 10.84 -6.20 3.95
C GLY A 169 11.30 -7.21 5.02
N LEU A 170 10.83 -8.47 4.96
CA LEU A 170 11.32 -9.52 5.87
C LEU A 170 12.81 -9.83 5.63
N TYR A 171 13.25 -9.84 4.37
CA TYR A 171 14.66 -10.07 4.06
C TYR A 171 15.55 -8.88 4.42
N VAL A 172 15.01 -7.66 4.33
CA VAL A 172 15.66 -6.45 4.86
C VAL A 172 15.86 -6.56 6.36
N ASP A 173 14.82 -6.93 7.11
CA ASP A 173 14.92 -7.11 8.57
C ASP A 173 15.94 -8.20 8.95
N ALA A 174 16.08 -9.22 8.09
CA ALA A 174 17.05 -10.30 8.26
C ALA A 174 18.46 -9.98 7.72
N GLU A 175 18.70 -8.75 7.26
CA GLU A 175 19.95 -8.31 6.60
C GLU A 175 20.34 -9.14 5.36
N ASP A 176 19.40 -9.88 4.77
CA ASP A 176 19.59 -10.60 3.52
C ASP A 176 19.20 -9.71 2.34
N PHE A 177 20.03 -8.71 2.09
CA PHE A 177 19.79 -7.74 1.04
C PHE A 177 19.79 -8.35 -0.36
N THR A 178 20.52 -9.45 -0.57
CA THR A 178 20.53 -10.14 -1.87
C THR A 178 19.14 -10.67 -2.21
N ARG A 179 18.48 -11.36 -1.27
CA ARG A 179 17.11 -11.82 -1.47
C ARG A 179 16.12 -10.66 -1.54
N ALA A 180 16.28 -9.64 -0.69
CA ALA A 180 15.42 -8.45 -0.77
C ALA A 180 15.45 -7.79 -2.16
N VAL A 181 16.65 -7.66 -2.73
CA VAL A 181 16.89 -7.16 -4.10
C VAL A 181 16.19 -8.03 -5.14
N ASP A 182 16.36 -9.36 -5.05
CA ASP A 182 15.75 -10.29 -6.02
C ASP A 182 14.21 -10.22 -5.98
N TYR A 183 13.61 -10.09 -4.79
CA TYR A 183 12.16 -9.90 -4.66
C TYR A 183 11.70 -8.54 -5.20
N TYR A 184 12.44 -7.46 -4.92
CA TYR A 184 12.12 -6.14 -5.47
C TYR A 184 12.21 -6.10 -7.00
N GLN A 185 13.17 -6.82 -7.60
CA GLN A 185 13.26 -6.96 -9.05
C GLN A 185 12.06 -7.73 -9.63
N SER A 186 11.67 -8.84 -9.03
CA SER A 186 10.47 -9.60 -9.45
C SER A 186 9.18 -8.76 -9.36
N ALA A 187 9.10 -7.95 -8.29
CA ALA A 187 8.05 -6.95 -8.10
C ALA A 187 7.99 -5.94 -9.25
N LEU A 188 9.15 -5.42 -9.66
CA LEU A 188 9.26 -4.51 -10.78
C LEU A 188 8.80 -5.19 -12.08
N ASP A 189 9.33 -6.37 -12.40
CA ASP A 189 9.01 -7.08 -13.65
C ASP A 189 7.49 -7.31 -13.77
N THR A 190 6.84 -7.72 -12.66
CA THR A 190 5.38 -7.86 -12.56
C THR A 190 4.68 -6.52 -12.79
N CYS A 191 5.12 -5.44 -12.13
CA CYS A 191 4.53 -4.10 -12.29
C CYS A 191 4.65 -3.55 -13.71
N LEU A 192 5.80 -3.77 -14.39
CA LEU A 192 6.06 -3.31 -15.75
C LEU A 192 5.17 -4.03 -16.77
N SER A 193 4.99 -5.35 -16.60
CA SER A 193 4.07 -6.14 -17.44
C SER A 193 2.61 -5.68 -17.34
N HIS A 194 2.22 -5.04 -16.23
CA HIS A 194 0.85 -4.59 -15.96
C HIS A 194 0.65 -3.06 -16.04
N LYS A 195 1.63 -2.28 -16.55
CA LYS A 195 1.55 -0.81 -16.70
C LYS A 195 1.19 -0.04 -15.42
N SER A 196 1.56 -0.55 -14.25
CA SER A 196 1.35 0.16 -12.98
C SER A 196 2.54 1.11 -12.70
N SER A 197 2.30 2.43 -12.61
CA SER A 197 3.37 3.43 -12.81
C SER A 197 3.77 4.28 -11.60
N LYS A 198 3.26 4.05 -10.38
CA LYS A 198 3.58 4.89 -9.20
C LYS A 198 4.12 4.14 -7.98
N SER A 199 3.61 2.95 -7.65
CA SER A 199 4.14 2.09 -6.58
C SER A 199 5.58 1.65 -6.85
N THR A 200 5.92 1.53 -8.12
CA THR A 200 7.24 1.13 -8.66
C THR A 200 8.37 2.07 -8.22
N LEU A 201 8.10 3.39 -8.17
CA LEU A 201 9.07 4.42 -7.77
C LEU A 201 9.47 4.31 -6.29
N ILE A 202 8.52 3.96 -5.41
CA ILE A 202 8.76 3.81 -3.97
C ILE A 202 9.68 2.61 -3.69
N ASN A 203 9.53 1.54 -4.46
CA ASN A 203 10.34 0.32 -4.29
C ASN A 203 11.77 0.51 -4.82
N VAL A 204 11.95 1.20 -5.96
CA VAL A 204 13.29 1.59 -6.44
C VAL A 204 14.00 2.51 -5.45
N LYS A 205 13.28 3.45 -4.83
CA LYS A 205 13.83 4.32 -3.78
C LYS A 205 14.25 3.53 -2.53
N LYS A 206 13.46 2.55 -2.09
CA LYS A 206 13.83 1.63 -0.99
C LYS A 206 15.07 0.81 -1.36
N PHE A 207 15.11 0.26 -2.58
CA PHE A 207 16.24 -0.48 -3.12
C PHE A 207 17.53 0.34 -3.08
N ILE A 208 17.52 1.58 -3.57
CA ILE A 208 18.69 2.46 -3.55
C ILE A 208 19.07 2.89 -2.12
N THR A 209 18.11 3.08 -1.23
CA THR A 209 18.38 3.49 0.17
C THR A 209 19.04 2.37 0.98
N LEU A 210 18.58 1.13 0.83
CA LEU A 210 19.12 -0.04 1.54
C LEU A 210 20.57 -0.33 1.14
N THR A 211 20.91 -0.01 -0.09
CA THR A 211 22.20 -0.32 -0.71
C THR A 211 23.29 0.68 -0.37
N LEU A 212 22.92 1.93 -0.07
CA LEU A 212 23.82 2.94 0.51
C LEU A 212 24.40 2.55 1.88
N ARG A 213 23.79 1.57 2.57
CA ARG A 213 24.19 1.17 3.94
C ARG A 213 25.20 0.02 3.99
N HIS A 214 25.33 -0.82 2.95
CA HIS A 214 26.14 -2.04 3.02
C HIS A 214 26.90 -2.38 1.70
N PRO A 215 28.23 -2.18 1.64
CA PRO A 215 29.01 -2.23 0.39
C PRO A 215 29.31 -3.65 -0.16
N THR A 216 28.99 -4.73 0.57
CA THR A 216 29.37 -6.10 0.20
C THR A 216 28.65 -6.67 -1.02
N ASN A 217 27.49 -6.12 -1.39
CA ASN A 217 26.69 -6.56 -2.54
C ASN A 217 26.65 -5.51 -3.69
N TYR A 218 27.51 -4.50 -3.61
CA TYR A 218 27.48 -3.29 -4.43
C TYR A 218 27.37 -3.55 -5.94
N MET A 219 28.14 -4.51 -6.48
CA MET A 219 28.14 -4.80 -7.92
C MET A 219 26.81 -5.37 -8.41
N LYS A 220 26.23 -6.37 -7.72
CA LYS A 220 24.94 -6.97 -8.12
C LYS A 220 23.84 -5.90 -8.09
N ILE A 221 23.87 -5.08 -7.05
CA ILE A 221 22.95 -3.97 -6.86
C ILE A 221 23.07 -2.91 -7.96
N VAL A 222 24.29 -2.45 -8.26
CA VAL A 222 24.54 -1.42 -9.27
C VAL A 222 24.08 -1.90 -10.64
N THR A 223 24.35 -3.16 -10.98
CA THR A 223 23.84 -3.79 -12.20
C THR A 223 22.31 -3.79 -12.21
N SER A 224 21.65 -4.23 -11.14
CA SER A 224 20.18 -4.21 -11.07
C SER A 224 19.61 -2.79 -11.16
N VAL A 225 20.14 -1.78 -10.44
CA VAL A 225 19.65 -0.39 -10.57
C VAL A 225 19.80 0.12 -12.00
N SER A 226 20.93 -0.16 -12.66
CA SER A 226 21.14 0.24 -14.05
C SER A 226 20.10 -0.38 -14.99
N GLU A 227 19.86 -1.69 -14.87
CA GLU A 227 18.85 -2.40 -15.67
C GLU A 227 17.45 -1.82 -15.48
N ILE A 228 17.09 -1.43 -14.25
CA ILE A 228 15.81 -0.80 -13.93
C ILE A 228 15.68 0.58 -14.60
N ILE A 229 16.76 1.36 -14.57
CA ILE A 229 16.78 2.70 -15.18
C ILE A 229 16.65 2.60 -16.70
N ASP A 230 17.40 1.68 -17.32
CA ASP A 230 17.33 1.43 -18.76
C ASP A 230 15.88 1.06 -19.18
N GLN A 231 15.22 0.20 -18.40
CA GLN A 231 13.81 -0.16 -18.63
C GLN A 231 12.87 1.05 -18.54
N TYR A 232 13.10 1.99 -17.62
CA TYR A 232 12.29 3.21 -17.53
C TYR A 232 12.48 4.15 -18.71
N GLU A 233 13.70 4.27 -19.22
CA GLU A 233 13.99 5.04 -20.43
C GLU A 233 13.28 4.45 -21.65
N GLU A 234 13.32 3.12 -21.82
CA GLU A 234 12.58 2.42 -22.88
C GLU A 234 11.07 2.68 -22.81
N MET A 235 10.53 2.78 -21.59
CA MET A 235 9.12 3.08 -21.34
C MET A 235 8.78 4.58 -21.41
N LYS A 236 9.75 5.45 -21.69
CA LYS A 236 9.60 6.91 -21.76
C LYS A 236 9.14 7.54 -20.44
N LEU A 237 9.48 6.92 -19.31
CA LEU A 237 9.23 7.45 -17.96
C LEU A 237 10.40 8.33 -17.51
N PHE A 238 10.72 9.36 -18.31
CA PHE A 238 11.97 10.11 -18.18
C PHE A 238 12.14 10.86 -16.85
N ASP A 239 11.06 11.42 -16.28
CA ASP A 239 11.13 12.07 -14.96
C ASP A 239 11.49 11.06 -13.86
N THR A 240 10.91 9.86 -13.93
CA THR A 240 11.17 8.74 -13.01
C THR A 240 12.60 8.22 -13.16
N ALA A 241 13.07 8.09 -14.40
CA ALA A 241 14.44 7.67 -14.69
C ALA A 241 15.45 8.69 -14.13
N ALA A 242 15.20 9.99 -14.30
CA ALA A 242 16.06 11.06 -13.80
C ALA A 242 16.19 11.04 -12.26
N GLU A 243 15.09 10.87 -11.52
CA GLU A 243 15.13 10.74 -10.06
C GLU A 243 15.92 9.50 -9.60
N ALA A 244 15.77 8.37 -10.31
CA ALA A 244 16.54 7.16 -10.03
C ALA A 244 18.04 7.35 -10.33
N TYR A 245 18.39 8.07 -11.41
CA TYR A 245 19.77 8.42 -11.74
C TYR A 245 20.43 9.29 -10.67
N ASP A 246 19.76 10.33 -10.16
CA ASP A 246 20.34 11.21 -9.12
C ASP A 246 20.71 10.41 -7.86
N HIS A 247 19.86 9.47 -7.47
CA HIS A 247 20.12 8.57 -6.36
C HIS A 247 21.22 7.54 -6.65
N PHE A 248 21.28 7.03 -7.89
CA PHE A 248 22.34 6.12 -8.33
C PHE A 248 23.72 6.81 -8.37
N ILE A 249 23.78 8.08 -8.79
CA ILE A 249 25.01 8.88 -8.76
C ILE A 249 25.46 9.14 -7.31
N ASP A 250 24.54 9.49 -6.39
CA ASP A 250 24.87 9.60 -4.95
C ASP A 250 25.42 8.26 -4.41
N LEU A 251 24.86 7.13 -4.83
CA LEU A 251 25.34 5.79 -4.48
C LEU A 251 26.77 5.53 -4.96
N ILE A 252 27.07 5.81 -6.23
CA ILE A 252 28.43 5.69 -6.77
C ILE A 252 29.40 6.60 -6.03
N TYR A 253 29.01 7.85 -5.80
CA TYR A 253 29.84 8.83 -5.11
C TYR A 253 30.18 8.40 -3.67
N ARG A 254 29.20 7.91 -2.89
CA ARG A 254 29.44 7.42 -1.53
C ARG A 254 30.28 6.15 -1.47
N PHE A 255 30.07 5.23 -2.41
CA PHE A 255 30.89 4.02 -2.49
C PHE A 255 32.35 4.35 -2.82
N MET A 256 32.58 5.21 -3.82
CA MET A 256 33.93 5.70 -4.12
C MET A 256 34.56 6.37 -2.90
N ARG A 257 33.79 7.13 -2.11
CA ARG A 257 34.28 7.73 -0.87
C ARG A 257 34.63 6.69 0.21
N GLN A 258 33.81 5.67 0.43
CA GLN A 258 34.10 4.61 1.41
C GLN A 258 35.32 3.75 1.02
N THR A 259 35.49 3.46 -0.28
CA THR A 259 36.60 2.65 -0.79
C THR A 259 37.91 3.45 -0.95
N SER A 260 37.83 4.77 -1.14
CA SER A 260 39.00 5.69 -1.21
C SER A 260 39.79 5.86 0.09
N HIS A 261 39.41 5.18 1.19
CA HIS A 261 40.32 4.98 2.33
C HIS A 261 41.48 4.02 2.01
N ILE A 262 41.45 3.35 0.85
CA ILE A 262 42.65 2.82 0.20
C ILE A 262 43.22 3.97 -0.64
N ARG A 263 44.22 4.67 -0.08
CA ARG A 263 44.90 5.81 -0.74
C ARG A 263 45.43 5.38 -2.12
N LEU A 264 45.12 6.18 -3.15
CA LEU A 264 45.93 6.27 -4.37
C LEU A 264 47.37 6.69 -4.03
#